data_AF-A0A2I0JF35-F1
#
_entry.id   AF-A0A2I0JF35-F1
#
_cell.length_a   1.000
_cell.length_b   1.000
_cell.length_c   1.000
_cell.angle_alpha   90.00
_cell.angle_beta   90.00
_cell.angle_gamma   90.00
#
_symmetry.space_group_name_H-M   'P 1'
#
loop_
_entity.id
_entity.type
_entity.pdbx_description
1 polymer ?
#
loop_
_entity_poly.entity_id
_entity_poly.type
_entity_poly.pdbx_seq_one_letter_code
_entity_poly.pdbx_strand_id
1 'polypeptide(L)'
;MFFSQVIGTAMGCIMSPLVFWFFYRAYPIGDPDGSYPAPYALVYRGIALLGVEGVSSLPKNCLALAITCFVVAIVMNLLRDLLQHFETNYGFYRYIPSPMCMAIPFYLGSYFAIDMCIGSLILYLWERSNKQKAKDFGPAVASGLICGDSLWGIPAAILSLAGVNAPICMKFLSASANARVDKFLEG
;
A
#
# COMPACT_ATOMS: atom_id res chain seq x y z
N MET A 1 24.79 -3.80 7.30
CA MET A 1 23.81 -2.75 6.98
C MET A 1 24.17 -2.05 5.66
N PHE A 2 25.27 -1.29 5.57
CA PHE A 2 25.60 -0.56 4.33
C PHE A 2 25.89 -1.47 3.13
N PHE A 3 26.84 -2.41 3.22
CA PHE A 3 27.17 -3.31 2.10
C PHE A 3 25.99 -4.18 1.66
N SER A 4 25.18 -4.67 2.61
CA SER A 4 23.96 -5.43 2.31
C SER A 4 22.91 -4.59 1.57
N GLN A 5 22.76 -3.30 1.92
CA GLN A 5 21.86 -2.40 1.19
C GLN A 5 22.39 -2.09 -0.21
N VAL A 6 23.69 -1.85 -0.36
CA VAL A 6 24.31 -1.58 -1.67
C VAL A 6 24.09 -2.76 -2.61
N ILE A 7 24.36 -3.99 -2.16
CA ILE A 7 24.16 -5.20 -2.95
C ILE A 7 22.68 -5.41 -3.25
N GLY A 8 21.81 -5.26 -2.25
CA GLY A 8 20.36 -5.41 -2.42
C GLY A 8 19.78 -4.42 -3.44
N THR A 9 20.17 -3.15 -3.35
CA THR A 9 19.75 -2.11 -4.29
C THR A 9 20.30 -2.38 -5.69
N ALA A 10 21.57 -2.75 -5.82
CA ALA A 10 22.18 -3.07 -7.12
C ALA A 10 21.47 -4.26 -7.79
N MET A 11 21.17 -5.32 -7.04
CA MET A 11 20.36 -6.44 -7.54
C MET A 11 18.95 -5.99 -7.94
N GLY A 12 18.31 -5.15 -7.12
CA GLY A 12 16.99 -4.58 -7.41
C GLY A 12 16.96 -3.76 -8.71
N CYS A 13 17.99 -2.97 -8.97
CA CYS A 13 18.13 -2.19 -10.20
C CYS A 13 18.19 -3.07 -11.47
N ILE A 14 18.71 -4.29 -11.37
CA ILE A 14 18.79 -5.23 -12.50
C ILE A 14 17.52 -6.08 -12.59
N MET A 15 17.06 -6.64 -11.47
CA MET A 15 15.93 -7.57 -11.45
C MET A 15 14.60 -6.87 -11.75
N SER A 16 14.38 -5.67 -11.23
CA SER A 16 13.11 -4.94 -11.44
C SER A 16 12.79 -4.69 -12.91
N PRO A 17 13.69 -4.13 -13.75
CA PRO A 17 13.39 -3.92 -15.16
C PRO A 17 13.25 -5.23 -15.94
N LEU A 18 13.99 -6.29 -15.57
CA LEU A 18 13.86 -7.60 -16.22
C LEU A 18 12.48 -8.21 -15.97
N VAL A 19 12.01 -8.20 -14.72
CA VAL A 19 10.67 -8.68 -14.37
C VAL A 19 9.60 -7.81 -15.03
N PHE A 20 9.75 -6.48 -15.01
CA PHE A 20 8.84 -5.58 -15.71
C PHE A 20 8.75 -5.91 -17.20
N TRP A 21 9.88 -6.11 -17.88
CA TRP A 21 9.91 -6.41 -19.31
C TRP A 21 9.25 -7.75 -19.63
N PHE A 22 9.41 -8.74 -18.76
CA PHE A 22 8.72 -10.03 -18.87
C PHE A 22 7.20 -9.85 -18.80
N PHE A 23 6.69 -9.16 -17.76
CA PHE A 23 5.27 -8.90 -17.62
C PHE A 23 4.73 -8.03 -18.76
N TYR A 24 5.49 -7.05 -19.23
CA TYR A 24 5.10 -6.15 -20.31
C TYR A 24 4.92 -6.87 -21.64
N ARG A 25 5.69 -7.94 -21.88
CA ARG A 25 5.51 -8.81 -23.06
C ARG A 25 4.43 -9.86 -22.87
N ALA A 26 4.21 -10.33 -21.64
CA ALA A 26 3.26 -11.40 -21.35
C ALA A 26 1.82 -10.92 -21.20
N TYR A 27 1.60 -9.66 -20.77
CA TYR A 27 0.28 -9.13 -20.48
C TYR A 27 0.11 -7.68 -20.97
N PRO A 28 -1.12 -7.27 -21.32
CA PRO A 28 -1.45 -5.87 -21.55
C PRO A 28 -1.45 -5.10 -20.22
N ILE A 29 -0.27 -4.62 -19.80
CA ILE A 29 -0.13 -3.82 -18.58
C ILE A 29 -0.79 -2.45 -18.77
N GLY A 30 -1.61 -2.04 -17.81
CA GLY A 30 -2.20 -0.71 -17.77
C GLY A 30 -3.58 -0.60 -18.45
N ASP A 31 -4.14 -1.71 -18.92
CA ASP A 31 -5.55 -1.79 -19.30
C ASP A 31 -6.42 -1.69 -18.02
N PRO A 32 -7.35 -0.70 -17.93
CA PRO A 32 -8.25 -0.56 -16.79
C PRO A 32 -9.14 -1.78 -16.56
N ASP A 33 -9.49 -2.50 -17.62
CA ASP A 33 -10.37 -3.68 -17.58
C ASP A 33 -9.58 -5.00 -17.62
N GLY A 34 -8.25 -4.93 -17.70
CA GLY A 34 -7.36 -6.08 -17.74
C GLY A 34 -6.98 -6.62 -16.36
N SER A 35 -6.34 -7.79 -16.33
CA SER A 35 -5.89 -8.44 -15.08
C SER A 35 -4.75 -7.71 -14.37
N TYR A 36 -4.05 -6.79 -15.06
CA TYR A 36 -2.92 -6.04 -14.54
C TYR A 36 -3.09 -4.52 -14.77
N PRO A 37 -4.01 -3.86 -14.05
CA PRO A 37 -4.17 -2.41 -14.11
C PRO A 37 -2.93 -1.71 -13.52
N ALA A 38 -2.67 -0.47 -13.96
CA ALA A 38 -1.56 0.35 -13.48
C ALA A 38 -2.05 1.51 -12.59
N PRO A 39 -2.53 1.25 -11.36
CA PRO A 39 -3.14 2.27 -10.51
C PRO A 39 -2.17 3.40 -10.15
N TYR A 40 -0.90 3.06 -9.93
CA TYR A 40 0.14 4.06 -9.64
C TYR A 40 0.44 5.00 -10.81
N ALA A 41 0.31 4.51 -12.05
CA ALA A 41 0.56 5.35 -13.23
C ALA A 41 -0.43 6.52 -13.30
N LEU A 42 -1.67 6.33 -12.87
CA LEU A 42 -2.67 7.40 -12.80
C LEU A 42 -2.26 8.49 -11.81
N VAL A 43 -1.71 8.13 -10.66
CA VAL A 43 -1.29 9.12 -9.68
C VAL A 43 -0.03 9.86 -10.12
N TYR A 44 0.96 9.15 -10.67
CA TYR A 44 2.15 9.80 -11.24
C TYR A 44 1.78 10.74 -12.39
N ARG A 45 0.82 10.36 -13.24
CA ARG A 45 0.26 11.25 -14.25
C ARG A 45 -0.37 12.50 -13.61
N GLY A 46 -1.11 12.35 -12.52
CA GLY A 46 -1.67 13.49 -11.78
C GLY A 46 -0.59 14.44 -11.26
N ILE A 47 0.52 13.91 -10.73
CA ILE A 47 1.67 14.70 -10.28
C ILE A 47 2.34 15.41 -11.47
N ALA A 48 2.48 14.73 -12.61
CA ALA A 48 3.05 15.32 -13.82
C ALA A 48 2.18 16.45 -14.39
N LEU A 49 0.85 16.26 -14.44
CA LEU A 49 -0.10 17.29 -14.87
C LEU A 49 -0.04 18.51 -13.95
N LEU A 50 0.02 18.32 -12.64
CA LEU A 50 0.22 19.41 -11.68
C LEU A 50 1.54 20.16 -11.92
N GLY A 51 2.61 19.44 -12.30
CA GLY A 51 3.90 20.07 -12.64
C GLY A 51 3.86 20.90 -13.92
N VAL A 52 3.04 20.54 -14.90
CA VAL A 52 2.96 21.20 -16.22
C VAL A 52 1.90 22.30 -16.26
N GLU A 53 0.68 22.02 -15.81
CA GLU A 53 -0.45 22.96 -15.85
C GLU A 53 -0.50 23.87 -14.61
N GLY A 54 0.30 23.55 -13.59
CA GLY A 54 0.38 24.28 -12.34
C GLY A 54 -0.79 24.01 -11.40
N VAL A 55 -0.77 24.69 -10.25
CA VAL A 55 -1.77 24.56 -9.19
C VAL A 55 -3.18 25.04 -9.60
N SER A 56 -3.30 25.65 -10.77
CA SER A 56 -4.55 26.10 -11.39
C SER A 56 -5.46 24.95 -11.83
N SER A 57 -4.87 23.78 -12.13
CA SER A 57 -5.62 22.57 -12.53
C SER A 57 -6.17 21.76 -11.36
N LEU A 58 -5.89 22.16 -10.12
CA LEU A 58 -6.42 21.48 -8.94
C LEU A 58 -7.92 21.78 -8.73
N PRO A 59 -8.70 20.80 -8.27
CA PRO A 59 -10.09 21.02 -7.87
C PRO A 59 -10.19 22.15 -6.83
N LYS A 60 -11.31 22.88 -6.84
CA LYS A 60 -11.59 23.94 -5.84
C LYS A 60 -11.39 23.38 -4.43
N ASN A 61 -10.66 24.12 -3.59
CA ASN A 61 -10.27 23.77 -2.20
C ASN A 61 -9.22 22.66 -2.04
N CYS A 62 -8.77 21.98 -3.09
CA CYS A 62 -7.76 20.92 -2.96
C CYS A 62 -6.43 21.47 -2.42
N LEU A 63 -6.01 22.66 -2.88
CA LEU A 63 -4.82 23.34 -2.38
C LEU A 63 -4.94 23.76 -0.91
N ALA A 64 -6.11 24.27 -0.51
CA ALA A 64 -6.38 24.63 0.89
C ALA A 64 -6.34 23.39 1.80
N LEU A 65 -6.91 22.26 1.35
CA LEU A 65 -6.85 20.99 2.07
C LEU A 65 -5.41 20.48 2.18
N ALA A 66 -4.64 20.50 1.09
CA ALA A 66 -3.25 20.07 1.07
C ALA A 66 -2.38 20.89 2.04
N ILE A 67 -2.50 22.22 2.01
CA ILE A 67 -1.80 23.10 2.97
C ILE A 67 -2.25 22.81 4.40
N THR A 68 -3.54 22.63 4.64
CA THR A 68 -4.06 22.32 5.99
C THR A 68 -3.48 21.00 6.50
N CYS A 69 -3.51 19.93 5.69
CA CYS A 69 -2.92 18.64 6.05
C CYS A 69 -1.41 18.75 6.27
N PHE A 70 -0.69 19.54 5.48
CA PHE A 70 0.74 19.78 5.66
C PHE A 70 1.06 20.47 6.98
N VAL A 71 0.32 21.54 7.32
CA VAL A 71 0.47 22.23 8.61
C VAL A 71 0.14 21.30 9.77
N VAL A 72 -0.96 20.53 9.68
CA VAL A 72 -1.33 19.52 10.68
C VAL A 72 -0.22 18.48 10.85
N ALA A 73 0.36 17.98 9.76
CA ALA A 73 1.45 17.01 9.82
C ALA A 73 2.71 17.57 10.49
N ILE A 74 3.07 18.84 10.22
CA ILE A 74 4.18 19.52 10.91
C ILE A 74 3.88 19.62 12.41
N VAL A 75 2.69 20.12 12.77
CA VAL A 75 2.29 20.28 14.17
C VAL A 75 2.31 18.95 14.91
N MET A 76 1.80 17.87 14.30
CA MET A 76 1.82 16.53 14.90
C MET A 76 3.23 15.99 15.13
N ASN A 77 4.14 16.16 14.16
CA ASN A 77 5.54 15.74 14.32
C ASN A 77 6.24 16.59 15.39
N LEU A 78 6.04 17.91 15.37
CA LEU A 78 6.62 18.80 16.37
C LEU A 78 6.12 18.49 17.79
N LEU A 79 4.81 18.23 17.94
CA LEU A 79 4.23 17.80 19.22
C LEU A 79 4.87 16.49 19.68
N ARG A 80 5.03 15.51 18.78
CA ARG A 80 5.68 14.23 19.11
C ARG A 80 7.11 14.42 19.60
N ASP A 81 7.90 15.24 18.90
CA ASP A 81 9.31 15.48 19.25
C ASP A 81 9.44 16.28 20.55
N LEU A 82 8.59 17.30 20.76
CA LEU A 82 8.56 18.08 22.01
C LEU A 82 8.13 17.21 23.20
N LEU A 83 7.12 16.36 23.05
CA LEU A 83 6.70 15.44 24.12
C LEU A 83 7.78 14.40 24.43
N GLN A 84 8.56 13.95 23.44
CA GLN A 84 9.72 13.09 23.69
C GLN A 84 10.83 13.80 24.45
N HIS A 85 11.01 15.11 24.24
CA HIS A 85 12.07 15.89 24.88
C HIS A 85 11.70 16.35 26.30
N PHE A 86 10.47 16.83 26.50
CA PHE A 86 10.03 17.42 27.77
C PHE A 86 9.37 16.41 28.73
N GLU A 87 8.72 15.36 28.22
CA GLU A 87 7.80 14.53 29.02
C GLU A 87 8.00 13.03 28.81
N THR A 88 9.20 12.53 29.10
CA THR A 88 9.56 11.10 28.96
C THR A 88 8.90 10.21 30.03
N ASN A 89 8.44 10.77 31.15
CA ASN A 89 7.95 10.01 32.30
C ASN A 89 6.55 9.39 32.13
N TYR A 90 5.62 10.05 31.42
CA TYR A 90 4.23 9.57 31.28
C TYR A 90 3.97 8.79 29.98
N GLY A 91 4.87 8.84 29.00
CA GLY A 91 4.77 8.03 27.77
C GLY A 91 3.69 8.47 26.77
N PHE A 92 3.13 9.68 26.91
CA PHE A 92 2.08 10.20 26.01
C PHE A 92 2.52 10.27 24.54
N TYR A 93 3.82 10.45 24.27
CA TYR A 93 4.37 10.46 22.91
C TYR A 93 4.09 9.19 22.10
N ARG A 94 3.79 8.06 22.74
CA ARG A 94 3.51 6.77 22.08
C ARG A 94 2.12 6.72 21.44
N TYR A 95 1.20 7.60 21.84
CA TYR A 95 -0.17 7.64 21.33
C TYR A 95 -0.36 8.62 20.17
N ILE A 96 0.64 9.44 19.84
CA ILE A 96 0.57 10.36 18.70
C ILE A 96 0.75 9.56 17.41
N PRO A 97 -0.25 9.53 16.51
CA PRO A 97 -0.14 8.81 15.24
C PRO A 97 0.88 9.50 14.32
N SER A 98 1.61 8.69 13.54
CA SER A 98 2.53 9.22 12.54
C SER A 98 1.75 9.69 11.30
N PRO A 99 1.89 10.96 10.87
CA PRO A 99 1.26 11.45 9.65
C PRO A 99 1.65 10.63 8.41
N MET A 100 2.89 10.11 8.39
CA MET A 100 3.37 9.24 7.30
C MET A 100 2.56 7.94 7.22
N CYS A 101 2.35 7.26 8.35
CA CYS A 101 1.55 6.03 8.38
C CYS A 101 0.09 6.28 8.01
N MET A 102 -0.46 7.45 8.36
CA MET A 102 -1.83 7.83 8.01
C MET A 102 -2.00 8.08 6.50
N ALA A 103 -0.97 8.61 5.82
CA ALA A 103 -1.06 8.96 4.40
C ALA A 103 -1.02 7.76 3.46
N ILE A 104 -0.33 6.67 3.83
CA ILE A 104 -0.10 5.53 2.93
C ILE A 104 -1.41 4.86 2.45
N PRO A 105 -2.41 4.57 3.31
CA PRO A 105 -3.66 3.96 2.87
C PRO A 105 -4.50 4.85 1.95
N PHE A 106 -4.37 6.18 2.01
CA PHE A 106 -5.06 7.08 1.09
C PHE A 106 -4.55 6.96 -0.34
N TYR A 107 -3.30 6.54 -0.53
CA TYR A 107 -2.68 6.37 -1.84
C TYR A 107 -2.71 4.91 -2.33
N LEU A 108 -2.56 3.95 -1.41
CA LEU A 108 -2.52 2.52 -1.75
C LEU A 108 -3.89 1.84 -1.73
N GLY A 109 -4.80 2.31 -0.88
CA GLY A 109 -6.08 1.67 -0.61
C GLY A 109 -6.20 1.20 0.84
N SER A 110 -7.43 0.86 1.22
CA SER A 110 -7.78 0.46 2.58
C SER A 110 -7.21 -0.90 3.00
N TYR A 111 -6.91 -1.79 2.05
CA TYR A 111 -6.31 -3.10 2.35
C TYR A 111 -4.99 -2.94 3.12
N PHE A 112 -4.18 -1.96 2.73
CA PHE A 112 -2.89 -1.68 3.38
C PHE A 112 -3.06 -1.26 4.85
N ALA A 113 -4.15 -0.56 5.19
CA ALA A 113 -4.45 -0.21 6.58
C ALA A 113 -4.78 -1.44 7.42
N ILE A 114 -5.50 -2.41 6.85
CA ILE A 114 -5.84 -3.68 7.50
C ILE A 114 -4.56 -4.49 7.74
N ASP A 115 -3.70 -4.61 6.72
CA ASP A 115 -2.43 -5.34 6.81
C ASP A 115 -1.51 -4.73 7.87
N MET A 116 -1.38 -3.41 7.90
CA MET A 116 -0.61 -2.71 8.94
C MET A 116 -1.18 -2.94 10.33
N CYS A 117 -2.50 -2.97 10.49
CA CYS A 117 -3.16 -3.22 11.77
C CYS A 117 -2.86 -4.64 12.27
N ILE A 118 -3.03 -5.64 11.40
CA ILE A 118 -2.75 -7.04 11.72
C ILE A 118 -1.26 -7.23 12.03
N GLY A 119 -0.37 -6.70 11.19
CA GLY A 119 1.08 -6.78 11.42
C GLY A 119 1.50 -6.12 12.74
N SER A 120 0.91 -4.97 13.07
CA SER A 120 1.17 -4.27 14.35
C SER A 120 0.63 -5.05 15.54
N LEU A 121 -0.52 -5.72 15.42
CA LEU A 121 -1.08 -6.57 16.47
C LEU A 121 -0.18 -7.79 16.75
N ILE A 122 0.30 -8.45 15.69
CA ILE A 122 1.24 -9.58 15.81
C ILE A 122 2.52 -9.12 16.53
N LEU A 123 3.10 -7.99 16.11
CA LEU A 123 4.28 -7.43 16.75
C LEU A 123 4.02 -7.08 18.22
N TYR A 124 2.86 -6.47 18.54
CA TYR A 124 2.49 -6.10 19.90
C TYR A 124 2.35 -7.32 20.83
N LEU A 125 1.69 -8.38 20.36
CA LEU A 125 1.57 -9.64 21.12
C LEU A 125 2.95 -10.28 21.33
N TRP A 126 3.81 -10.23 20.32
CA TRP A 126 5.16 -10.77 20.40
C TRP A 126 6.05 -9.96 21.37
N GLU A 127 5.99 -8.63 21.33
CA GLU A 127 6.67 -7.74 22.29
C GLU A 127 6.26 -8.03 23.74
N ARG A 128 4.99 -8.40 23.96
CA ARG A 128 4.47 -8.73 25.29
C ARG A 128 5.06 -10.03 25.85
N SER A 129 5.42 -10.97 24.98
CA SER A 129 6.06 -12.23 25.37
C SER A 129 7.59 -12.11 25.46
N ASN A 130 8.24 -11.51 24.46
CA ASN A 130 9.69 -11.34 24.43
C ASN A 130 10.14 -10.11 23.63
N LYS A 131 10.40 -9.01 24.34
CA LYS A 131 10.82 -7.72 23.74
C LYS A 131 12.10 -7.81 22.91
N GLN A 132 13.08 -8.60 23.37
CA GLN A 132 14.38 -8.66 22.70
C GLN A 132 14.26 -9.36 21.35
N LYS A 133 13.61 -10.53 21.31
CA LYS A 133 13.39 -11.27 20.05
C LYS A 133 12.51 -10.50 19.06
N ALA A 134 11.45 -9.84 19.54
CA ALA A 134 10.58 -9.04 18.68
C ALA A 134 11.34 -7.90 18.00
N LYS A 135 12.25 -7.21 18.73
CA LYS A 135 13.07 -6.14 18.17
C LYS A 135 14.09 -6.64 17.16
N ASP A 136 14.72 -7.78 17.44
CA ASP A 136 15.81 -8.32 16.62
C ASP A 136 15.29 -9.04 15.35
N PHE A 137 14.19 -9.79 15.45
CA PHE A 137 13.64 -10.59 14.34
C PHE A 137 12.42 -9.96 13.67
N GLY A 138 11.80 -8.93 14.25
CA GLY A 138 10.64 -8.24 13.68
C GLY A 138 10.85 -7.79 12.22
N PRO A 139 11.95 -7.08 11.89
CA PRO A 139 12.23 -6.68 10.52
C PRO A 139 12.40 -7.86 9.54
N ALA A 140 12.95 -8.98 10.00
CA ALA A 140 13.14 -10.17 9.18
C ALA A 140 11.82 -10.91 8.90
N VAL A 141 10.92 -10.98 9.88
CA VAL A 141 9.57 -11.55 9.69
C VAL A 141 8.74 -10.64 8.78
N ALA A 142 8.80 -9.32 8.99
CA ALA A 142 8.09 -8.36 8.15
C ALA A 142 8.54 -8.41 6.69
N SER A 143 9.85 -8.48 6.42
CA SER A 143 10.36 -8.63 5.05
C SER A 143 9.96 -9.98 4.44
N GLY A 144 9.94 -11.05 5.24
CA GLY A 144 9.44 -12.36 4.82
C GLY A 144 7.97 -12.34 4.41
N LEU A 145 7.11 -11.64 5.16
CA LEU A 145 5.68 -11.50 4.83
C LEU A 145 5.46 -10.68 3.55
N ILE A 146 6.17 -9.56 3.39
CA ILE A 146 6.11 -8.73 2.17
C ILE A 146 6.60 -9.52 0.94
N CYS A 147 7.70 -10.25 1.09
CA CYS A 147 8.22 -11.12 0.02
C CYS A 147 7.26 -12.26 -0.28
N GLY A 148 6.64 -12.86 0.76
CA GLY A 148 5.64 -13.92 0.63
C GLY A 148 4.41 -13.48 -0.15
N ASP A 149 3.89 -12.29 0.14
CA ASP A 149 2.80 -11.67 -0.62
C ASP A 149 3.19 -11.47 -2.10
N SER A 150 4.41 -10.99 -2.34
CA SER A 150 4.94 -10.83 -3.70
C SER A 150 5.13 -12.17 -4.43
N LEU A 151 5.55 -13.21 -3.72
CA LEU A 151 5.72 -14.57 -4.28
C LEU A 151 4.38 -15.17 -4.71
N TRP A 152 3.28 -14.83 -4.05
CA TRP A 152 1.93 -15.23 -4.47
C TRP A 152 1.55 -14.69 -5.86
N GLY A 153 2.20 -13.61 -6.30
CA GLY A 153 2.06 -13.09 -7.65
C GLY A 153 2.48 -14.08 -8.75
N ILE A 154 3.40 -15.01 -8.47
CA ILE A 154 3.89 -15.98 -9.47
C ILE A 154 2.83 -17.05 -9.76
N PRO A 155 2.27 -17.78 -8.76
CA PRO A 155 1.14 -18.68 -9.00
C PRO A 155 -0.06 -17.97 -9.63
N ALA A 156 -0.39 -16.75 -9.17
CA ALA A 156 -1.49 -15.97 -9.73
C ALA A 156 -1.27 -15.66 -11.23
N ALA A 157 -0.06 -15.30 -11.62
CA ALA A 157 0.30 -15.10 -13.02
C ALA A 157 0.20 -16.41 -13.83
N ILE A 158 0.68 -17.54 -13.29
CA ILE A 158 0.55 -18.84 -13.98
C ILE A 158 -0.92 -19.21 -14.19
N LEU A 159 -1.78 -19.02 -13.18
CA LEU A 159 -3.21 -19.26 -13.26
C LEU A 159 -3.90 -18.35 -14.29
N SER A 160 -3.50 -17.08 -14.33
CA SER A 160 -3.99 -16.10 -15.32
C SER A 160 -3.62 -16.49 -16.75
N LEU A 161 -2.36 -16.90 -16.99
CA LEU A 161 -1.90 -17.41 -18.30
C LEU A 161 -2.57 -18.72 -18.70
N ALA A 162 -2.84 -19.59 -17.73
CA ALA A 162 -3.52 -20.87 -17.96
C ALA A 162 -5.03 -20.70 -18.26
N GLY A 163 -5.58 -19.48 -18.16
CA GLY A 163 -6.98 -19.21 -18.47
C GLY A 163 -7.97 -19.97 -17.57
N VAL A 164 -7.55 -20.30 -16.34
CA VAL A 164 -8.38 -21.07 -15.41
C VAL A 164 -9.56 -20.20 -14.99
N ASN A 165 -10.78 -20.65 -15.31
CA ASN A 165 -12.00 -20.01 -14.86
C ASN A 165 -12.01 -19.96 -13.33
N ALA A 166 -12.23 -18.76 -12.77
CA ALA A 166 -12.34 -18.60 -11.33
C ALA A 166 -13.45 -19.54 -10.81
N PRO A 167 -13.18 -20.36 -9.78
CA PRO A 167 -14.17 -21.30 -9.26
C PRO A 167 -15.38 -20.58 -8.63
N ILE A 168 -15.25 -19.29 -8.32
CA ILE A 168 -16.30 -18.45 -7.73
C ILE A 168 -16.27 -17.07 -8.41
N CYS A 169 -17.31 -16.74 -9.17
CA CYS A 169 -17.58 -15.37 -9.61
C CYS A 169 -18.48 -14.66 -8.60
N MET A 170 -17.91 -13.78 -7.77
CA MET A 170 -18.71 -12.92 -6.90
C MET A 170 -19.07 -11.61 -7.62
N LYS A 171 -20.37 -11.33 -7.75
CA LYS A 171 -20.91 -10.05 -8.21
C LYS A 171 -21.52 -9.30 -7.03
N PHE A 172 -21.06 -8.08 -6.79
CA PHE A 172 -21.63 -7.19 -5.77
C PHE A 172 -22.64 -6.24 -6.45
N LEU A 173 -23.83 -6.76 -6.72
CA LEU A 173 -24.96 -5.99 -7.23
C LEU A 173 -25.91 -5.62 -6.08
N SER A 174 -26.65 -4.53 -6.21
CA SER A 174 -27.75 -4.25 -5.29
C SER A 174 -28.77 -5.39 -5.37
N ALA A 175 -29.49 -5.65 -4.26
CA ALA A 175 -30.42 -6.78 -4.19
C ALA A 175 -31.45 -6.80 -5.35
N SER A 176 -31.90 -5.62 -5.80
CA SER A 176 -32.82 -5.48 -6.92
C SER A 176 -32.18 -5.79 -8.28
N ALA A 177 -30.89 -5.48 -8.46
CA ALA A 177 -30.14 -5.79 -9.66
C ALA A 177 -29.74 -7.28 -9.73
N ASN A 178 -29.37 -7.89 -8.59
CA ASN A 178 -29.13 -9.32 -8.51
C ASN A 178 -30.39 -10.12 -8.87
N ALA A 179 -31.55 -9.78 -8.30
CA ALA A 179 -32.81 -10.47 -8.62
C ALA A 179 -33.21 -10.35 -10.11
N ARG A 180 -32.83 -9.26 -10.80
CA ARG A 180 -33.03 -9.13 -12.25
C ARG A 180 -32.07 -9.99 -13.04
N VAL A 181 -30.81 -10.07 -12.62
CA VAL A 181 -29.78 -10.88 -13.26
C VAL A 181 -30.09 -12.38 -13.09
N ASP A 182 -30.49 -12.81 -11.90
CA ASP A 182 -30.89 -14.21 -11.65
C ASP A 182 -32.07 -14.61 -12.54
N LYS A 183 -33.11 -13.77 -12.62
CA LYS A 183 -34.23 -13.98 -13.56
C LYS A 183 -33.85 -14.02 -15.03
N PHE A 184 -32.75 -13.36 -15.42
CA PHE A 184 -32.28 -13.33 -16.80
C PHE A 184 -31.41 -14.55 -17.12
N LEU A 185 -30.72 -15.11 -16.12
CA LEU A 185 -29.86 -16.27 -16.25
C LEU A 185 -30.63 -17.60 -16.08
N GLU A 186 -31.73 -17.61 -15.35
CA GLU A 186 -32.64 -18.76 -15.17
C GLU A 186 -33.71 -18.88 -16.27
N GLY A 187 -33.60 -18.08 -17.35
CA GLY A 187 -34.51 -18.09 -18.50
C GLY A 187 -34.60 -19.44 -19.21
#